data_AF-A0A521FC44-F1
#
_entry.id   AF-A0A521FC44-F1
#
_cell.length_a   1.000
_cell.length_b   1.000
_cell.length_c   1.000
_cell.angle_alpha   90.00
_cell.angle_beta   90.00
_cell.angle_gamma   90.00
#
_symmetry.space_group_name_H-M   'P 1'
#
loop_
_entity.id
_entity.type
_entity.pdbx_description
1 polymer ?
#
loop_
_entity_poly.entity_id
_entity_poly.type
_entity_poly.pdbx_seq_one_letter_code
_entity_poly.pdbx_strand_id
1 'polypeptide(L)'
;MIVSSAIILTACDSRTYEEISDNTPITAPVKYTADVKPIVDNNCIGCHSATGYKPLVTYDQVKNNIDGILDRIQRPNGDPGKMPQGGSLSAAQINIFIKWKADGLNEN
;
A
#
# COMPACT_ATOMS: atom_id res chain seq x y z
N MET A 1 -18.61 -44.10 42.50
CA MET A 1 -19.19 -42.88 41.92
C MET A 1 -18.32 -41.71 42.34
N ILE A 2 -17.90 -40.71 41.56
CA ILE A 2 -17.89 -40.38 40.13
C ILE A 2 -16.72 -39.39 40.03
N VAL A 3 -15.81 -39.64 39.09
CA VAL A 3 -15.11 -38.70 38.18
C VAL A 3 -14.68 -37.33 38.74
N SER A 4 -13.36 -37.09 38.84
CA SER A 4 -12.81 -35.73 38.88
C SER A 4 -11.92 -35.49 37.67
N SER A 5 -12.28 -34.43 36.95
CA SER A 5 -12.00 -34.12 35.55
C SER A 5 -10.54 -33.79 35.25
N ALA A 6 -10.05 -34.32 34.13
CA ALA A 6 -8.81 -33.90 33.50
C ALA A 6 -8.99 -32.51 32.87
N ILE A 7 -8.18 -31.54 33.30
CA ILE A 7 -8.09 -30.23 32.67
C ILE A 7 -7.09 -30.35 31.52
N ILE A 8 -7.62 -30.54 30.31
CA ILE A 8 -6.86 -30.41 29.07
C ILE A 8 -6.89 -28.93 28.72
N LEU A 9 -5.85 -28.19 29.09
CA LEU A 9 -5.58 -26.89 28.49
C LEU A 9 -4.98 -27.16 27.12
N THR A 10 -5.85 -27.27 26.12
CA THR A 10 -5.48 -27.18 24.72
C THR A 10 -4.81 -25.82 24.52
N ALA A 11 -3.50 -25.82 24.29
CA ALA A 11 -2.85 -24.67 23.69
C ALA A 11 -3.52 -24.45 22.33
N CYS A 12 -4.41 -23.46 22.25
CA CYS A 12 -4.78 -22.89 20.96
C CYS A 12 -3.49 -22.32 20.39
N ASP A 13 -2.81 -23.10 19.56
CA ASP A 13 -1.87 -22.60 18.57
C ASP A 13 -2.74 -21.84 17.56
N SER A 14 -3.23 -20.68 17.97
CA SER A 14 -3.81 -19.68 17.10
C SER A 14 -2.65 -19.19 16.25
N ARG A 15 -2.33 -19.98 15.23
CA ARG A 15 -1.61 -19.50 14.05
C ARG A 15 -2.57 -18.55 13.34
N THR A 16 -2.80 -17.40 13.96
CA THR A 16 -3.01 -16.20 13.19
C THR A 16 -1.74 -16.12 12.39
N TYR A 17 -1.83 -16.50 11.11
CA TYR A 17 -1.01 -15.90 10.09
C TYR A 17 -1.23 -14.41 10.31
N GLU A 18 -0.40 -13.83 11.18
CA GLU A 18 -0.18 -12.40 11.20
C GLU A 18 0.15 -12.15 9.74
N GLU A 19 -0.78 -11.50 9.05
CA GLU A 19 -0.51 -10.81 7.80
C GLU A 19 0.58 -9.80 8.16
N ILE A 20 1.81 -10.29 8.28
CA ILE A 20 3.02 -9.52 8.47
C ILE A 20 3.02 -8.68 7.21
N SER A 21 2.55 -7.45 7.36
CA SER A 21 2.65 -6.42 6.34
C SER A 21 4.10 -6.45 5.92
N ASP A 22 4.36 -7.04 4.74
CA ASP A 22 5.71 -7.37 4.32
C ASP A 22 6.43 -6.06 4.04
N ASN A 23 7.00 -5.51 5.11
CA ASN A 23 7.75 -4.27 5.14
C ASN A 23 9.23 -4.55 4.84
N THR A 24 9.50 -5.65 4.12
CA THR A 24 10.85 -5.99 3.70
C THR A 24 11.43 -4.81 2.92
N PRO A 25 12.64 -4.35 3.29
CA PRO A 25 13.29 -3.25 2.61
C PRO A 25 13.45 -3.55 1.11
N ILE A 26 12.98 -2.63 0.27
CA ILE A 26 13.19 -2.71 -1.18
C ILE A 26 14.64 -2.31 -1.45
N THR A 27 15.50 -3.28 -1.80
CA THR A 27 16.93 -3.04 -2.07
C THR A 27 17.21 -2.71 -3.54
N ALA A 28 16.38 -3.21 -4.45
CA ALA A 28 16.50 -2.92 -5.88
C ALA A 28 16.08 -1.47 -6.19
N PRO A 29 16.63 -0.86 -7.27
CA PRO A 29 16.11 0.39 -7.80
C PRO A 29 14.67 0.23 -8.27
N VAL A 30 13.81 1.19 -7.92
CA VAL A 30 12.41 1.23 -8.32
C VAL A 30 12.24 2.14 -9.52
N LYS A 31 11.46 1.69 -10.50
CA LYS A 31 11.19 2.40 -11.76
C LYS A 31 9.71 2.60 -11.98
N TYR A 32 9.33 3.72 -12.58
CA TYR A 32 7.93 4.05 -12.79
C TYR A 32 7.22 2.96 -13.60
N THR A 33 7.75 2.62 -14.78
CA THR A 33 7.07 1.71 -15.71
C THR A 33 6.89 0.31 -15.14
N ALA A 34 7.87 -0.19 -14.40
CA ALA A 34 7.88 -1.55 -13.87
C ALA A 34 7.09 -1.68 -12.56
N ASP A 35 7.22 -0.71 -11.65
CA ASP A 35 6.82 -0.90 -10.26
C ASP A 35 5.68 0.05 -9.84
N VAL A 36 5.75 1.32 -10.24
CA VAL A 36 4.78 2.34 -9.79
C VAL A 36 3.52 2.33 -10.64
N LYS A 37 3.67 2.27 -11.97
CA LYS A 37 2.58 2.36 -12.93
C LYS A 37 1.51 1.27 -12.68
N PRO A 38 1.84 -0.01 -12.43
CA PRO A 38 0.82 -1.02 -12.14
C PRO A 38 -0.01 -0.69 -10.89
N ILE A 39 0.60 -0.05 -9.87
CA ILE A 39 -0.13 0.34 -8.65
C ILE A 39 -1.08 1.49 -8.96
N VAL A 40 -0.60 2.50 -9.70
CA VAL A 40 -1.41 3.66 -10.12
C VAL A 40 -2.58 3.23 -11.00
N ASP A 41 -2.33 2.38 -11.98
CA ASP A 41 -3.34 1.87 -12.92
C ASP A 41 -4.48 1.17 -12.16
N ASN A 42 -4.13 0.31 -11.20
CA ASN A 42 -5.09 -0.53 -10.49
C ASN A 42 -5.84 0.20 -9.37
N ASN A 43 -5.22 1.21 -8.74
CA ASN A 43 -5.73 1.77 -7.49
C ASN A 43 -6.05 3.28 -7.55
N CYS A 44 -5.63 3.99 -8.59
CA CYS A 44 -5.75 5.44 -8.66
C CYS A 44 -6.60 5.91 -9.84
N ILE A 45 -6.40 5.33 -11.04
CA ILE A 45 -6.98 5.84 -12.29
C ILE A 45 -8.52 5.85 -12.28
N GLY A 46 -9.17 4.97 -11.52
CA GLY A 46 -10.65 4.95 -11.42
C GLY A 46 -11.26 6.31 -11.06
N CYS A 47 -10.59 7.08 -10.20
CA CYS A 47 -10.98 8.46 -9.87
C CYS A 47 -10.05 9.52 -10.50
N HIS A 48 -8.78 9.18 -10.73
CA HIS A 48 -7.75 10.06 -11.29
C HIS A 48 -7.51 9.82 -12.79
N SER A 49 -8.60 9.65 -13.55
CA SER A 49 -8.56 9.40 -14.99
C SER A 49 -8.12 10.64 -15.78
N ALA A 50 -7.89 10.48 -17.08
CA ALA A 50 -7.44 11.56 -17.97
C ALA A 50 -8.39 12.77 -18.01
N THR A 51 -9.69 12.54 -17.79
CA THR A 51 -10.74 13.57 -17.75
C THR A 51 -11.14 13.95 -16.33
N GLY A 52 -10.56 13.30 -15.31
CA GLY A 52 -10.83 13.54 -13.91
C GLY A 52 -10.07 14.73 -13.33
N TYR A 53 -10.45 15.13 -12.11
CA TYR A 53 -9.68 16.12 -11.36
C TYR A 53 -8.36 15.51 -10.88
N LYS A 54 -7.24 16.22 -11.13
CA LYS A 54 -5.87 15.75 -10.87
C LYS A 54 -5.59 14.39 -11.53
N PRO A 55 -5.48 14.34 -12.88
CA PRO A 55 -5.18 13.11 -13.60
C PRO A 55 -3.83 12.54 -13.17
N LEU A 56 -3.75 11.21 -13.04
CA LEU A 56 -2.54 10.45 -12.69
C LEU A 56 -2.26 9.34 -13.71
N VAL A 57 -2.51 9.61 -14.99
CA VAL A 57 -2.43 8.61 -16.07
C VAL A 57 -1.06 8.56 -16.76
N THR A 58 -0.20 9.56 -16.54
CA THR A 58 1.15 9.62 -17.12
C THR A 58 2.24 9.65 -16.06
N TYR A 59 3.47 9.26 -16.44
CA TYR A 59 4.66 9.38 -15.59
C TYR A 59 4.82 10.80 -15.04
N ASP A 60 4.78 11.82 -15.91
CA ASP A 60 4.95 13.21 -15.48
C ASP A 60 3.88 13.66 -14.48
N GLN A 61 2.63 13.21 -14.66
CA GLN A 61 1.57 13.53 -13.71
C GLN A 61 1.83 12.91 -12.34
N VAL A 62 2.21 11.63 -12.30
CA VAL A 62 2.52 10.93 -11.04
C VAL A 62 3.76 11.53 -10.38
N LYS A 63 4.82 11.77 -11.16
CA LYS A 63 6.08 12.40 -10.73
C LYS A 63 5.85 13.77 -10.12
N ASN A 64 5.14 14.64 -10.83
CA ASN A 64 4.90 16.03 -10.39
C ASN A 64 3.98 16.11 -9.16
N ASN A 65 3.26 15.04 -8.83
CA ASN A 65 2.37 14.99 -7.67
C ASN A 65 2.86 14.05 -6.56
N ILE A 66 4.08 13.50 -6.65
CA ILE A 66 4.54 12.42 -5.75
C ILE A 66 4.44 12.78 -4.26
N ASP A 67 4.73 14.02 -3.88
CA ASP A 67 4.62 14.47 -2.49
C ASP A 67 3.18 14.47 -2.00
N GLY A 68 2.26 14.93 -2.85
CA GLY A 68 0.83 14.88 -2.56
C GLY A 68 0.31 13.45 -2.52
N ILE A 69 0.77 12.58 -3.41
CA ILE A 69 0.39 11.16 -3.39
C ILE A 69 0.84 10.51 -2.08
N LEU A 70 2.11 10.68 -1.69
CA LEU A 70 2.65 10.12 -0.45
C LEU A 70 1.90 10.63 0.78
N ASP A 71 1.60 11.94 0.86
CA ASP A 71 0.78 12.48 1.95
C ASP A 71 -0.58 11.77 2.04
N ARG A 72 -1.26 11.58 0.91
CA ARG A 72 -2.65 11.10 0.84
C ARG A 72 -2.78 9.60 1.12
N ILE A 73 -1.86 8.77 0.60
CA ILE A 73 -1.92 7.31 0.76
C ILE A 73 -1.55 6.86 2.18
N GLN A 74 -0.77 7.68 2.91
CA GLN A 74 -0.32 7.38 4.28
C GLN A 74 -1.28 7.90 5.36
N ARG A 75 -2.36 8.60 5.01
CA ARG A 75 -3.30 9.13 6.00
C ARG A 75 -4.06 8.02 6.74
N PRO A 76 -4.44 8.23 8.01
CA PRO A 76 -5.20 7.26 8.78
C PRO A 76 -6.63 7.09 8.23
N ASN A 77 -7.22 5.92 8.49
CA ASN A 77 -8.61 5.64 8.14
C ASN A 77 -9.55 6.69 8.77
N GLY A 78 -10.50 7.17 7.99
CA GLY A 78 -11.43 8.23 8.40
C GLY A 78 -10.96 9.66 8.12
N ASP A 79 -9.70 9.87 7.73
CA ASP A 79 -9.26 11.19 7.26
C ASP A 79 -9.95 11.53 5.92
N PRO A 80 -10.62 12.70 5.80
CA PRO A 80 -11.36 13.07 4.59
C PRO A 80 -10.47 13.24 3.35
N GLY A 81 -9.17 13.44 3.57
CA GLY A 81 -8.17 13.54 2.55
C GLY A 81 -7.47 12.23 2.21
N LYS A 82 -7.79 11.11 2.88
CA LYS A 82 -7.17 9.82 2.59
C LYS A 82 -7.51 9.34 1.18
N MET A 83 -6.52 8.74 0.52
CA MET A 83 -6.71 8.03 -0.75
C MET A 83 -6.16 6.61 -0.66
N PRO A 84 -6.74 5.64 -1.38
CA PRO A 84 -8.00 5.72 -2.13
C PRO A 84 -9.25 5.87 -1.24
N GLN A 85 -10.30 6.53 -1.73
CA GLN A 85 -11.57 6.65 -1.00
C GLN A 85 -12.28 5.29 -0.98
N GLY A 86 -12.32 4.63 0.19
CA GLY A 86 -12.93 3.30 0.36
C GLY A 86 -11.93 2.14 0.42
N GLY A 87 -10.63 2.42 0.44
CA GLY A 87 -9.60 1.38 0.56
C GLY A 87 -8.29 1.91 1.13
N SER A 88 -7.25 1.08 1.06
CA SER A 88 -5.87 1.45 1.36
C SER A 88 -4.94 0.62 0.51
N LEU A 89 -3.83 1.22 0.11
CA LEU A 89 -2.70 0.46 -0.41
C LEU A 89 -2.07 -0.36 0.72
N SER A 90 -1.46 -1.49 0.37
CA SER A 90 -0.62 -2.24 1.32
C SER A 90 0.64 -1.45 1.67
N ALA A 91 1.29 -1.76 2.80
CA ALA A 91 2.55 -1.12 3.16
C ALA A 91 3.64 -1.34 2.09
N ALA A 92 3.69 -2.53 1.48
CA ALA A 92 4.60 -2.84 0.38
C ALA A 92 4.38 -1.91 -0.83
N GLN A 93 3.12 -1.65 -1.20
CA GLN A 93 2.79 -0.72 -2.28
C GLN A 93 3.18 0.72 -1.93
N ILE A 94 2.94 1.17 -0.70
CA ILE A 94 3.35 2.51 -0.24
C ILE A 94 4.88 2.64 -0.28
N ASN A 95 5.61 1.61 0.16
CA ASN A 95 7.07 1.59 0.14
C ASN A 95 7.65 1.70 -1.27
N ILE A 96 6.96 1.17 -2.30
CA ILE A 96 7.36 1.36 -3.70
C ILE A 96 7.37 2.85 -4.06
N PHE A 97 6.34 3.63 -3.69
CA PHE A 97 6.33 5.08 -3.93
C PHE A 97 7.42 5.82 -3.15
N ILE A 98 7.65 5.44 -1.89
CA ILE A 98 8.70 6.03 -1.04
C ILE A 98 10.08 5.78 -1.66
N LYS A 99 10.36 4.53 -2.03
CA LYS A 99 11.62 4.13 -2.64
C LYS A 99 11.81 4.77 -4.01
N TRP A 100 10.79 4.81 -4.85
CA TRP A 100 10.84 5.48 -6.14
C TRP A 100 11.21 6.97 -6.02
N LYS A 101 10.63 7.67 -5.03
CA LYS A 101 11.02 9.05 -4.72
C LYS A 101 12.47 9.15 -4.26
N ALA A 102 12.91 8.25 -3.37
CA ALA A 102 14.29 8.21 -2.90
C ALA A 102 15.31 7.90 -4.02
N ASP A 103 14.92 7.11 -5.02
CA ASP A 103 15.75 6.74 -6.18
C ASP A 103 15.84 7.83 -7.25
N GLY A 104 15.17 8.98 -7.06
CA GLY A 104 15.20 10.10 -8.00
C GLY A 104 14.09 10.06 -9.06
N LEU A 105 13.01 9.31 -8.82
CA LEU A 105 11.82 9.26 -9.67
C LEU A 105 12.11 8.76 -11.10
N ASN A 106 12.96 7.73 -11.23
CA ASN A 106 13.35 7.19 -12.54
C ASN A 106 12.16 6.57 -13.29
N GLU A 107 12.05 6.83 -14.59
CA GLU A 107 10.97 6.28 -15.40
C GLU A 107 11.21 4.81 -15.76
N ASN A 108 12.43 4.48 -16.20
CA ASN A 108 12.82 3.19 -16.81
C ASN A 108 14.18 2.68 -16.37
#